data_AF-E6VXG3-F1
#
_entry.id   AF-E6VXG3-F1
#
_cell.length_a   1.000
_cell.length_b   1.000
_cell.length_c   1.000
_cell.angle_alpha   90.00
_cell.angle_beta   90.00
_cell.angle_gamma   90.00
#
_symmetry.space_group_name_H-M   'P 1'
#
loop_
_entity.id
_entity.type
_entity.pdbx_description
1 polymer ?
#
loop_
_entity_poly.entity_id
_entity_poly.type
_entity_poly.pdbx_seq_one_letter_code
_entity_poly.pdbx_strand_id
1 'polypeptide(L)'
;MSTLTMNNQGRLNLGGKRNNSLHKRKPLPTRSLSHARASGSVFSGAGRLVVRLVMTLLTLSLVAVLGVGLLYGYRVITSHPYFGLKEIQVTGNTRISRGDILKAAEVGLGLNSFEMNVSLVESRVSENPWVQSAMVRREFPNRLRITVVEKVPSFWLRQGDGLYFADAQGRVIAPMHPGESDSLPVLSVADGIDDGGAVLTGLLKKMEDRQTPFTQAQTAWMRLTSAHDVEIYLDGHGGGQGLTVQLSMDRWEVQLERLKVVWRDLMRRGEFKDAAIIAASGDKIWVKKRPENS
;
A
#
# COMPACT_ATOMS: atom_id res chain seq x y z
N MET A 1 44.68 21.45 -5.32
CA MET A 1 44.74 22.81 -5.89
C MET A 1 43.78 23.65 -5.06
N SER A 2 44.10 24.14 -3.86
CA SER A 2 45.18 25.05 -3.43
C SER A 2 45.28 26.32 -4.25
N THR A 3 45.34 27.45 -3.51
CA THR A 3 45.73 28.82 -3.89
C THR A 3 44.59 29.73 -4.37
N LEU A 4 44.52 31.04 -4.10
CA LEU A 4 45.45 31.95 -3.43
C LEU A 4 44.68 33.23 -3.04
N THR A 5 45.14 33.86 -1.97
CA THR A 5 44.86 35.22 -1.50
C THR A 5 45.33 36.31 -2.49
N MET A 6 44.76 37.53 -2.45
CA MET A 6 45.46 38.85 -2.47
C MET A 6 44.42 39.96 -2.73
N ASN A 7 44.26 41.03 -1.94
CA ASN A 7 45.16 42.11 -1.50
C ASN A 7 45.06 43.37 -2.39
N ASN A 8 44.58 44.47 -1.78
CA ASN A 8 45.06 45.86 -1.86
C ASN A 8 45.16 46.56 -3.22
N GLN A 9 44.61 47.78 -3.31
CA GLN A 9 45.39 49.02 -3.43
C GLN A 9 44.49 50.26 -3.54
N GLY A 10 44.76 51.23 -2.65
CA GLY A 10 44.34 52.62 -2.84
C GLY A 10 45.27 53.37 -3.80
N ARG A 11 44.79 54.50 -4.33
CA ARG A 11 45.62 55.61 -4.84
C ARG A 11 44.96 56.96 -4.57
N LEU A 12 45.80 57.87 -4.12
CA LEU A 12 45.63 59.31 -3.90
C LEU A 12 45.83 60.10 -5.20
N ASN A 13 45.19 61.27 -5.31
CA ASN A 13 45.70 62.53 -5.92
C ASN A 13 44.67 63.65 -5.61
N LEU A 14 44.95 64.74 -4.87
CA LEU A 14 45.85 65.90 -5.03
C LEU A 14 45.28 67.08 -5.86
N GLY A 15 45.10 68.22 -5.18
CA GLY A 15 45.08 69.61 -5.72
C GLY A 15 43.70 70.17 -6.11
N GLY A 16 43.28 71.41 -5.80
CA GLY A 16 43.90 72.54 -5.12
C GLY A 16 43.02 73.82 -5.23
N LYS A 17 43.44 74.89 -4.53
CA LYS A 17 42.98 76.31 -4.52
C LYS A 17 41.67 76.65 -3.76
N ARG A 18 41.65 77.41 -2.65
CA ARG A 18 42.18 78.78 -2.30
C ARG A 18 41.16 79.89 -2.62
N ASN A 19 40.48 80.45 -1.60
CA ASN A 19 40.60 81.87 -1.19
C ASN A 19 39.68 82.24 -0.01
N ASN A 20 40.08 83.33 0.65
CA ASN A 20 39.78 83.74 2.00
C ASN A 20 38.94 85.04 2.03
N SER A 21 38.20 85.22 3.12
CA SER A 21 37.69 86.46 3.75
C SER A 21 36.83 87.47 2.95
N LEU A 22 35.83 88.06 3.62
CA LEU A 22 35.81 89.49 4.00
C LEU A 22 34.53 89.89 4.78
N HIS A 23 34.79 90.55 5.92
CA HIS A 23 34.10 91.67 6.59
C HIS A 23 32.69 91.64 7.21
N LYS A 24 32.73 91.81 8.55
CA LYS A 24 31.86 92.55 9.49
C LYS A 24 31.00 93.70 8.91
N ARG A 25 29.78 93.88 9.46
CA ARG A 25 29.32 95.06 10.24
C ARG A 25 27.89 94.89 10.83
N LYS A 26 27.67 95.38 12.06
CA LYS A 26 26.39 95.63 12.79
C LYS A 26 26.11 97.16 12.75
N PRO A 27 24.87 97.70 12.85
CA PRO A 27 24.16 97.89 14.15
C PRO A 27 22.59 97.86 14.14
N LEU A 28 21.99 97.88 15.35
CA LEU A 28 20.55 97.95 15.74
C LEU A 28 19.97 99.40 15.66
N PRO A 29 18.67 99.78 15.94
CA PRO A 29 17.56 99.11 16.65
C PRO A 29 16.08 99.40 16.19
N THR A 30 15.10 98.92 16.99
CA THR A 30 13.73 99.45 17.31
C THR A 30 12.45 99.19 16.47
N ARG A 31 11.55 98.41 17.11
CA ARG A 31 10.09 98.61 17.40
C ARG A 31 9.03 98.72 16.28
N SER A 32 8.10 97.76 16.26
CA SER A 32 6.71 97.87 16.81
C SER A 32 5.87 96.63 16.38
N LEU A 33 5.41 95.83 17.34
CA LEU A 33 4.04 95.73 17.89
C LEU A 33 3.04 94.88 17.07
N SER A 34 2.84 93.65 17.57
CA SER A 34 1.57 92.96 17.85
C SER A 34 0.51 92.74 16.75
N HIS A 35 0.25 91.46 16.44
CA HIS A 35 -1.05 90.77 16.55
C HIS A 35 -0.77 89.25 16.40
N ALA A 36 -0.85 88.43 17.45
CA ALA A 36 -2.05 87.81 18.03
C ALA A 36 -2.69 86.69 17.17
N ARG A 37 -2.65 85.47 17.73
CA ARG A 37 -3.48 84.25 17.47
C ARG A 37 -3.21 83.52 16.14
N ALA A 38 -3.25 82.18 16.03
CA ALA A 38 -3.89 81.12 16.81
C ALA A 38 -3.05 79.82 16.66
N SER A 39 -2.80 79.06 17.73
CA SER A 39 -3.61 77.90 18.19
C SER A 39 -3.44 76.60 17.37
N GLY A 40 -3.01 75.54 18.06
CA GLY A 40 -3.20 74.13 17.70
C GLY A 40 -2.03 73.50 16.95
N SER A 41 -1.35 72.44 17.40
CA SER A 41 -1.79 71.34 18.26
C SER A 41 -0.60 70.66 18.91
N VAL A 42 -0.54 70.74 20.24
CA VAL A 42 0.34 69.92 21.09
C VAL A 42 -0.45 68.66 21.44
N PHE A 43 -0.63 67.74 20.48
CA PHE A 43 -1.13 66.38 20.72
C PHE A 43 -0.82 65.48 19.50
N SER A 44 0.41 64.97 19.39
CA SER A 44 0.83 64.24 18.17
C SER A 44 1.57 62.92 18.40
N GLY A 45 1.45 62.33 19.60
CA GLY A 45 1.89 60.96 19.91
C GLY A 45 0.74 59.96 20.04
N ALA A 46 -0.22 60.26 20.92
CA ALA A 46 -1.36 59.39 21.20
C ALA A 46 -2.28 59.18 19.98
N GLY A 47 -2.57 60.22 19.21
CA GLY A 47 -3.42 60.13 18.01
C GLY A 47 -2.81 59.25 16.90
N ARG A 48 -1.48 59.25 16.73
CA ARG A 48 -0.80 58.39 15.76
C ARG A 48 -0.83 56.92 16.17
N LEU A 49 -0.74 56.63 17.46
CA LEU A 49 -0.91 55.28 18.00
C LEU A 49 -2.35 54.79 17.82
N VAL A 50 -3.34 55.64 18.11
CA VAL A 50 -4.75 55.32 17.90
C VAL A 50 -5.05 55.09 16.42
N VAL A 51 -4.59 55.96 15.52
CA VAL A 51 -4.77 55.78 14.06
C VAL A 51 -4.08 54.53 13.56
N ARG A 52 -2.86 54.22 14.03
CA ARG A 52 -2.18 52.96 13.69
C ARG A 52 -2.95 51.74 14.17
N LEU A 53 -3.45 51.74 15.41
CA LEU A 53 -4.25 50.66 15.96
C LEU A 53 -5.54 50.44 15.15
N VAL A 54 -6.26 51.52 14.85
CA VAL A 54 -7.47 51.48 14.02
C VAL A 54 -7.16 50.94 12.62
N MET A 55 -6.09 51.42 11.97
CA MET A 55 -5.68 50.93 10.65
C MET A 55 -5.26 49.47 10.68
N THR A 56 -4.55 49.01 11.71
CA THR A 56 -4.19 47.59 11.86
C THR A 56 -5.42 46.71 12.10
N LEU A 57 -6.41 47.19 12.86
CA LEU A 57 -7.67 46.47 13.05
C LEU A 57 -8.49 46.41 11.77
N LEU A 58 -8.50 47.49 10.97
CA LEU A 58 -9.17 47.51 9.66
C LEU A 58 -8.49 46.57 8.67
N THR A 59 -7.16 46.53 8.61
CA THR A 59 -6.45 45.58 7.74
C THR A 59 -6.65 44.14 8.19
N LEU A 60 -6.60 43.86 9.49
CA LEU A 60 -6.93 42.53 10.04
C LEU A 60 -8.37 42.13 9.73
N SER A 61 -9.33 43.05 9.88
CA SER A 61 -10.73 42.80 9.53
C SER A 61 -10.90 42.54 8.03
N LEU A 62 -10.23 43.29 7.16
CA LEU A 62 -10.27 43.07 5.72
C LEU A 62 -9.67 41.72 5.35
N VAL A 63 -8.51 41.36 5.92
CA VAL A 63 -7.88 40.05 5.71
C VAL A 63 -8.78 38.92 6.22
N ALA A 64 -9.44 39.09 7.37
CA ALA A 64 -10.37 38.11 7.90
C ALA A 64 -11.60 37.94 6.99
N VAL A 65 -12.21 39.03 6.51
CA VAL A 65 -13.35 39.00 5.59
C VAL A 65 -12.96 38.35 4.26
N LEU A 66 -11.81 38.70 3.69
CA LEU A 66 -11.29 38.08 2.47
C LEU A 66 -10.98 36.59 2.69
N GLY A 67 -10.41 36.22 3.83
CA GLY A 67 -10.12 34.84 4.20
C GLY A 67 -11.39 33.99 4.32
N VAL A 68 -12.41 34.50 5.03
CA VAL A 68 -13.72 33.84 5.16
C VAL A 68 -14.43 33.76 3.81
N GLY A 69 -14.40 34.84 3.02
CA GLY A 69 -14.98 34.87 1.68
C GLY A 69 -14.34 33.85 0.73
N LEU A 70 -13.01 33.72 0.78
CA LEU A 70 -12.26 32.74 -0.01
C LEU A 70 -12.58 31.30 0.42
N LEU A 71 -12.66 31.04 1.73
CA LEU A 71 -13.03 29.72 2.26
C LEU A 71 -14.46 29.33 1.87
N TYR A 72 -15.40 30.27 1.95
CA TYR A 72 -16.79 30.04 1.55
C TYR A 72 -16.92 29.83 0.04
N GLY A 73 -16.27 30.65 -0.77
CA GLY A 73 -16.22 30.49 -2.23
C GLY A 73 -15.62 29.14 -2.64
N TYR A 74 -14.52 28.74 -2.00
CA TYR A 74 -13.92 27.42 -2.20
C TYR A 74 -14.89 26.28 -1.90
N ARG A 75 -15.61 26.34 -0.77
CA ARG A 75 -16.64 25.34 -0.43
C ARG A 75 -17.76 25.27 -1.45
N VAL A 76 -18.30 26.41 -1.87
CA VAL A 76 -19.41 26.42 -2.84
C VAL A 76 -18.99 25.84 -4.19
N ILE A 77 -17.77 26.14 -4.65
CA ILE A 77 -17.23 25.60 -5.90
C ILE A 77 -16.99 24.10 -5.77
N THR A 78 -16.36 23.65 -4.67
CA THR A 78 -16.02 22.23 -4.48
C THR A 78 -17.21 21.34 -4.16
N SER A 79 -18.26 21.88 -3.52
CA SER A 79 -19.51 21.19 -3.22
C SER A 79 -20.54 21.24 -4.36
N HIS A 80 -20.16 21.75 -5.54
CA HIS A 80 -21.08 21.83 -6.68
C HIS A 80 -21.45 20.43 -7.20
N PRO A 81 -22.73 20.15 -7.54
CA PRO A 81 -23.18 18.87 -8.10
C PRO A 81 -22.44 18.37 -9.35
N TYR A 82 -21.63 19.24 -9.98
CA TYR A 82 -20.80 18.89 -11.13
C TYR A 82 -19.70 17.86 -10.77
N PHE A 83 -19.25 17.87 -9.50
CA PHE A 83 -18.23 16.97 -8.97
C PHE A 83 -18.81 15.71 -8.31
N GLY A 84 -20.14 15.54 -8.35
CA GLY A 84 -20.79 14.31 -7.95
C GLY A 84 -20.39 13.15 -8.87
N LEU A 85 -20.06 12.00 -8.29
CA LEU A 85 -19.68 10.80 -9.04
C LEU A 85 -20.81 10.38 -9.99
N LYS A 86 -20.54 10.35 -11.29
CA LYS A 86 -21.46 9.84 -12.32
C LYS A 86 -21.13 8.43 -12.76
N GLU A 87 -19.88 8.01 -12.56
CA GLU A 87 -19.40 6.71 -12.97
C GLU A 87 -18.40 6.16 -11.94
N ILE A 88 -18.59 4.89 -11.58
CA ILE A 88 -17.67 4.16 -10.71
C ILE A 88 -17.28 2.87 -11.44
N GLN A 89 -16.03 2.81 -11.87
CA GLN A 89 -15.45 1.66 -12.55
C GLN A 89 -14.74 0.79 -11.51
N VAL A 90 -15.12 -0.48 -11.44
CA VAL A 90 -14.47 -1.48 -10.59
C VAL A 90 -13.83 -2.52 -11.51
N THR A 91 -12.56 -2.82 -11.28
CA THR A 91 -11.76 -3.74 -12.13
C THR A 91 -10.96 -4.70 -11.27
N GLY A 92 -10.72 -5.91 -11.77
CA GLY A 92 -9.94 -6.95 -11.09
C GLY A 92 -10.74 -7.78 -10.09
N ASN A 93 -12.06 -7.54 -10.01
CA ASN A 93 -12.98 -8.33 -9.22
C ASN A 93 -13.45 -9.55 -10.03
N THR A 94 -13.25 -10.76 -9.50
CA THR A 94 -13.64 -12.03 -10.13
C THR A 94 -14.57 -12.79 -9.20
N ARG A 95 -14.16 -13.00 -7.95
CA ARG A 95 -14.96 -13.61 -6.89
C ARG A 95 -15.85 -12.59 -6.19
N ILE A 96 -15.33 -11.39 -5.90
CA ILE A 96 -16.08 -10.36 -5.21
C ILE A 96 -16.98 -9.63 -6.21
N SER A 97 -18.25 -9.46 -5.86
CA SER A 97 -19.17 -8.71 -6.73
C SER A 97 -18.83 -7.21 -6.69
N ARG A 98 -19.06 -6.52 -7.81
CA ARG A 98 -18.96 -5.05 -7.86
C ARG A 98 -19.83 -4.39 -6.78
N GLY A 99 -21.01 -4.94 -6.51
CA GLY A 99 -21.93 -4.41 -5.50
C GLY A 99 -21.33 -4.46 -4.09
N ASP A 100 -20.67 -5.57 -3.74
CA ASP A 100 -20.07 -5.74 -2.43
C ASP A 100 -18.84 -4.85 -2.24
N ILE A 101 -18.06 -4.63 -3.30
CA ILE A 101 -16.95 -3.65 -3.28
C ILE A 101 -17.48 -2.23 -3.05
N LEU A 102 -18.54 -1.83 -3.74
CA LEU A 102 -19.13 -0.49 -3.56
C LEU A 102 -19.74 -0.31 -2.17
N LYS A 103 -20.37 -1.36 -1.62
CA LYS A 103 -20.90 -1.38 -0.25
C LYS A 103 -19.76 -1.25 0.77
N ALA A 104 -18.72 -2.06 0.67
CA ALA A 104 -17.56 -2.00 1.56
C ALA A 104 -16.87 -0.62 1.49
N ALA A 105 -16.74 -0.08 0.29
CA ALA A 105 -16.20 1.26 0.06
C ALA A 105 -17.06 2.40 0.63
N GLU A 106 -18.36 2.16 0.89
CA GLU A 106 -19.37 3.17 1.20
C GLU A 106 -19.45 4.29 0.14
N VAL A 107 -19.28 3.94 -1.14
CA VAL A 107 -19.32 4.91 -2.25
C VAL A 107 -20.52 4.67 -3.15
N GLY A 108 -21.12 5.76 -3.61
CA GLY A 108 -22.29 5.74 -4.49
C GLY A 108 -22.26 6.88 -5.50
N LEU A 109 -23.13 6.78 -6.50
CA LEU A 109 -23.35 7.87 -7.46
C LEU A 109 -23.85 9.11 -6.73
N GLY A 110 -23.45 10.30 -7.20
CA GLY A 110 -23.76 11.59 -6.60
C GLY A 110 -22.84 12.00 -5.44
N LEU A 111 -22.07 11.07 -4.86
CA LEU A 111 -21.07 11.41 -3.85
C LEU A 111 -20.03 12.38 -4.44
N ASN A 112 -19.65 13.40 -3.69
CA ASN A 112 -18.70 14.40 -4.17
C ASN A 112 -17.26 13.85 -4.22
N SER A 113 -16.63 13.90 -5.40
CA SER A 113 -15.26 13.44 -5.63
C SER A 113 -14.22 14.21 -4.80
N PHE A 114 -14.46 15.48 -4.47
CA PHE A 114 -13.56 16.28 -3.63
C PHE A 114 -13.69 15.97 -2.14
N GLU A 115 -14.91 15.78 -1.65
CA GLU A 115 -15.19 15.60 -0.21
C GLU A 115 -14.93 14.17 0.27
N MET A 116 -15.00 13.19 -0.63
CA MET A 116 -14.64 11.81 -0.33
C MET A 116 -13.20 11.73 0.24
N ASN A 117 -12.87 10.67 0.97
CA ASN A 117 -11.48 10.36 1.35
C ASN A 117 -11.04 9.08 0.61
N VAL A 118 -10.10 9.18 -0.34
CA VAL A 118 -9.65 8.03 -1.15
C VAL A 118 -9.02 6.98 -0.24
N SER A 119 -8.14 7.40 0.65
CA SER A 119 -7.39 6.50 1.52
C SER A 119 -8.31 5.73 2.46
N LEU A 120 -9.38 6.36 2.94
CA LEU A 120 -10.40 5.68 3.73
C LEU A 120 -11.17 4.64 2.91
N VAL A 121 -11.57 5.00 1.69
CA VAL A 121 -12.24 4.08 0.76
C VAL A 121 -11.34 2.88 0.44
N GLU A 122 -10.06 3.13 0.15
CA GLU A 122 -9.06 2.11 -0.12
C GLU A 122 -8.84 1.18 1.08
N SER A 123 -8.76 1.74 2.29
CA SER A 123 -8.66 0.96 3.53
C SER A 123 -9.85 0.03 3.71
N ARG A 124 -11.08 0.55 3.57
CA ARG A 124 -12.30 -0.25 3.74
C ARG A 124 -12.44 -1.38 2.71
N VAL A 125 -12.05 -1.13 1.46
CA VAL A 125 -12.02 -2.18 0.45
C VAL A 125 -10.96 -3.24 0.80
N SER A 126 -9.81 -2.81 1.32
CA SER A 126 -8.71 -3.70 1.73
C SER A 126 -9.02 -4.52 2.99
N GLU A 127 -9.99 -4.11 3.80
CA GLU A 127 -10.47 -4.88 4.96
C GLU A 127 -11.21 -6.17 4.55
N ASN A 128 -11.67 -6.27 3.30
CA ASN A 128 -12.27 -7.50 2.80
C ASN A 128 -11.21 -8.62 2.74
N PRO A 129 -11.44 -9.79 3.36
CA PRO A 129 -10.42 -10.84 3.46
C PRO A 129 -9.92 -11.38 2.12
N TRP A 130 -10.75 -11.32 1.07
CA TRP A 130 -10.41 -11.73 -0.29
C TRP A 130 -9.53 -10.73 -1.04
N VAL A 131 -9.37 -9.49 -0.53
CA VAL A 131 -8.58 -8.45 -1.19
C VAL A 131 -7.11 -8.60 -0.77
N GLN A 132 -6.23 -8.76 -1.75
CA GLN A 132 -4.79 -8.71 -1.56
C GLN A 132 -4.29 -7.26 -1.54
N SER A 133 -4.79 -6.45 -2.49
CA SER A 133 -4.55 -5.01 -2.51
C SER A 133 -5.68 -4.29 -3.23
N ALA A 134 -5.99 -3.07 -2.80
CA ALA A 134 -6.91 -2.18 -3.49
C ALA A 134 -6.16 -0.89 -3.86
N MET A 135 -6.54 -0.31 -4.99
CA MET A 135 -6.02 0.98 -5.46
C MET A 135 -7.23 1.80 -5.90
N VAL A 136 -7.41 2.94 -5.28
CA VAL A 136 -8.53 3.84 -5.58
C VAL A 136 -7.98 5.11 -6.20
N ARG A 137 -8.47 5.47 -7.38
CA ARG A 137 -8.05 6.68 -8.10
C ARG A 137 -9.25 7.53 -8.48
N ARG A 138 -9.12 8.83 -8.22
CA ARG A 138 -10.09 9.83 -8.68
C ARG A 138 -9.76 10.26 -10.09
N GLU A 139 -10.77 10.21 -10.94
CA GLU A 139 -10.71 10.74 -12.29
C GLU A 139 -11.66 11.94 -12.35
N PHE A 140 -11.11 13.13 -12.20
CA PHE A 140 -11.89 14.35 -12.23
C PHE A 140 -12.58 14.54 -13.60
N PRO A 141 -13.77 15.17 -13.63
CA PRO A 141 -14.47 15.77 -12.48
C PRO A 141 -15.36 14.81 -11.69
N ASN A 142 -15.77 13.66 -12.25
CA ASN A 142 -16.92 12.89 -11.76
C ASN A 142 -16.79 11.37 -11.87
N ARG A 143 -15.57 10.83 -11.99
CA ARG A 143 -15.32 9.39 -12.10
C ARG A 143 -14.45 8.87 -10.95
N LEU A 144 -14.74 7.66 -10.52
CA LEU A 144 -13.94 6.91 -9.56
C LEU A 144 -13.53 5.58 -10.15
N ARG A 145 -12.23 5.29 -10.12
CA ARG A 145 -11.68 3.99 -10.52
C ARG A 145 -11.22 3.24 -9.27
N ILE A 146 -11.75 2.04 -9.08
CA ILE A 146 -11.36 1.12 -8.02
C ILE A 146 -10.76 -0.10 -8.69
N THR A 147 -9.47 -0.33 -8.48
CA THR A 147 -8.78 -1.53 -8.94
C THR A 147 -8.49 -2.41 -7.75
N VAL A 148 -8.95 -3.66 -7.80
CA VAL A 148 -8.78 -4.65 -6.74
C VAL A 148 -7.94 -5.80 -7.28
N VAL A 149 -7.00 -6.27 -6.47
CA VAL A 149 -6.30 -7.52 -6.68
C VAL A 149 -6.83 -8.52 -5.66
N GLU A 150 -7.49 -9.57 -6.14
CA GLU A 150 -8.02 -10.63 -5.28
C GLU A 150 -6.93 -11.65 -4.93
N LYS A 151 -7.01 -12.21 -3.71
CA LYS A 151 -6.16 -13.32 -3.28
C LYS A 151 -6.53 -14.58 -4.05
N VAL A 152 -5.51 -15.33 -4.46
CA VAL A 152 -5.69 -16.63 -5.13
C VAL A 152 -5.68 -17.74 -4.07
N PRO A 153 -6.78 -18.48 -3.89
CA PRO A 153 -6.79 -19.60 -2.96
C PRO A 153 -5.98 -20.77 -3.55
N SER A 154 -5.15 -21.40 -2.71
CA SER A 154 -4.32 -22.55 -3.10
C SER A 154 -4.68 -23.82 -2.33
N PHE A 155 -5.29 -23.68 -1.15
CA PHE A 155 -5.64 -24.79 -0.29
C PHE A 155 -7.00 -24.58 0.37
N TRP A 156 -7.58 -25.69 0.82
CA TRP A 156 -8.60 -25.71 1.86
C TRP A 156 -7.96 -26.04 3.21
N LEU A 157 -8.12 -25.18 4.20
CA LEU A 157 -7.66 -25.42 5.55
C LEU A 157 -8.83 -25.88 6.42
N ARG A 158 -8.67 -27.03 7.08
CA ARG A 158 -9.63 -27.51 8.07
C ARG A 158 -9.27 -26.95 9.44
N GLN A 159 -10.15 -26.13 10.02
CA GLN A 159 -10.02 -25.63 11.39
C GLN A 159 -11.29 -25.97 12.17
N GLY A 160 -11.15 -26.83 13.19
CA GLY A 160 -12.29 -27.40 13.90
C GLY A 160 -13.25 -28.12 12.93
N ASP A 161 -14.51 -27.69 12.95
CA ASP A 161 -15.58 -28.24 12.11
C ASP A 161 -15.77 -27.49 10.77
N GLY A 162 -15.03 -26.39 10.54
CA GLY A 162 -15.14 -25.55 9.36
C GLY A 162 -14.04 -25.80 8.31
N LEU A 163 -14.36 -25.51 7.05
CA LEU A 163 -13.39 -25.44 5.96
C LEU A 163 -13.19 -23.99 5.53
N TYR A 164 -11.94 -23.61 5.32
CA TYR A 164 -11.54 -22.24 4.98
C TYR A 164 -10.67 -22.25 3.74
N PHE A 165 -10.78 -21.22 2.90
CA PHE A 165 -9.79 -20.96 1.86
C PHE A 165 -8.50 -20.48 2.48
N ALA A 166 -7.38 -20.96 1.96
CA ALA A 166 -6.06 -20.50 2.35
C ALA A 166 -5.20 -20.14 1.13
N ASP A 167 -4.31 -19.17 1.32
CA ASP A 167 -3.35 -18.73 0.30
C ASP A 167 -2.20 -19.74 0.13
N ALA A 168 -1.28 -19.46 -0.80
CA ALA A 168 -0.11 -20.30 -1.05
C ALA A 168 0.83 -20.50 0.16
N GLN A 169 0.72 -19.64 1.18
CA GLN A 169 1.47 -19.75 2.43
C GLN A 169 0.70 -20.52 3.52
N GLY A 170 -0.52 -20.97 3.24
CA GLY A 170 -1.39 -21.63 4.22
C GLY A 170 -2.09 -20.67 5.18
N ARG A 171 -2.13 -19.36 4.88
CA ARG A 171 -2.87 -18.39 5.70
C ARG A 171 -4.33 -18.35 5.30
N VAL A 172 -5.21 -18.28 6.29
CA VAL A 172 -6.66 -18.22 6.10
C VAL A 172 -7.06 -16.94 5.34
N ILE A 173 -7.88 -17.11 4.30
CA ILE A 173 -8.50 -16.05 3.51
C ILE A 173 -9.93 -15.84 4.02
N ALA A 174 -10.81 -16.84 3.85
CA ALA A 174 -12.24 -16.73 4.15
C ALA A 174 -12.84 -18.12 4.40
N PRO A 175 -13.97 -18.23 5.13
CA PRO A 175 -14.69 -19.50 5.25
C PRO A 175 -15.24 -19.95 3.90
N MET A 176 -15.27 -21.26 3.68
CA MET A 176 -15.92 -21.88 2.52
C MET A 176 -17.43 -21.97 2.76
N HIS A 177 -18.23 -21.47 1.84
CA HIS A 177 -19.68 -21.65 1.87
C HIS A 177 -20.12 -22.85 1.01
N PRO A 178 -21.21 -23.54 1.39
CA PRO A 178 -21.79 -24.60 0.58
C PRO A 178 -22.16 -24.09 -0.82
N GLY A 179 -21.67 -24.77 -1.86
CA GLY A 179 -21.89 -24.42 -3.27
C GLY A 179 -20.68 -23.80 -3.97
N GLU A 180 -19.62 -23.43 -3.24
CA GLU A 180 -18.33 -23.08 -3.84
C GLU A 180 -17.55 -24.36 -4.18
N SER A 181 -17.35 -24.64 -5.47
CA SER A 181 -16.65 -25.84 -5.95
C SER A 181 -15.31 -25.47 -6.57
N ASP A 182 -14.28 -25.35 -5.75
CA ASP A 182 -12.89 -25.28 -6.23
C ASP A 182 -12.20 -26.62 -6.00
N SER A 183 -11.50 -27.16 -7.00
CA SER A 183 -10.70 -28.38 -6.83
C SER A 183 -9.36 -28.04 -6.16
N LEU A 184 -9.39 -27.78 -4.85
CA LEU A 184 -8.20 -27.44 -4.06
C LEU A 184 -7.82 -28.58 -3.09
N PRO A 185 -6.52 -28.84 -2.91
CA PRO A 185 -6.06 -29.78 -1.90
C PRO A 185 -6.40 -29.29 -0.48
N VAL A 186 -6.77 -30.23 0.39
CA VAL A 186 -6.96 -29.96 1.82
C VAL A 186 -5.61 -29.91 2.52
N LEU A 187 -5.25 -28.77 3.10
CA LEU A 187 -4.07 -28.58 3.91
C LEU A 187 -4.37 -28.87 5.40
N SER A 188 -3.48 -29.62 6.04
CA SER A 188 -3.44 -29.83 7.48
C SER A 188 -2.04 -29.48 7.98
N VAL A 189 -1.96 -28.59 8.97
CA VAL A 189 -0.70 -28.17 9.57
C VAL A 189 -0.70 -28.65 11.02
N ALA A 190 0.35 -29.38 11.43
CA ALA A 190 0.49 -29.77 12.82
C ALA A 190 0.76 -28.55 13.72
N ASP A 191 0.31 -28.63 14.98
CA ASP A 191 0.45 -27.53 15.94
C ASP A 191 1.93 -27.16 16.20
N GLY A 192 2.23 -25.87 16.25
CA GLY A 192 3.57 -25.35 16.54
C GLY A 192 4.50 -25.18 15.33
N ILE A 193 3.97 -25.23 14.11
CA ILE A 193 4.74 -24.95 12.89
C ILE A 193 4.53 -23.50 12.45
N ASP A 194 5.48 -22.63 12.81
CA ASP A 194 5.40 -21.19 12.48
C ASP A 194 5.89 -20.85 11.05
N ASP A 195 6.75 -21.69 10.45
CA ASP A 195 7.41 -21.42 9.15
C ASP A 195 6.99 -22.36 8.00
N GLY A 196 5.76 -22.90 8.08
CA GLY A 196 5.25 -23.82 7.07
C GLY A 196 5.00 -23.19 5.69
N GLY A 197 4.80 -21.87 5.66
CA GLY A 197 4.42 -21.16 4.43
C GLY A 197 5.51 -21.14 3.36
N ALA A 198 6.78 -21.10 3.74
CA ALA A 198 7.90 -21.12 2.81
C ALA A 198 8.00 -22.46 2.06
N VAL A 199 7.81 -23.57 2.79
CA VAL A 199 7.78 -24.92 2.23
C VAL A 199 6.61 -25.10 1.28
N LEU A 200 5.41 -24.67 1.67
CA LEU A 200 4.21 -24.76 0.83
C LEU A 200 4.36 -23.95 -0.46
N THR A 201 4.84 -22.71 -0.35
CA THR A 201 5.08 -21.84 -1.52
C THR A 201 6.14 -22.44 -2.45
N GLY A 202 7.23 -22.98 -1.88
CA GLY A 202 8.29 -23.64 -2.65
C GLY A 202 7.79 -24.88 -3.39
N LEU A 203 6.99 -25.72 -2.73
CA LEU A 203 6.39 -26.90 -3.33
C LEU A 203 5.41 -26.54 -4.45
N LEU A 204 4.49 -25.59 -4.22
CA LEU A 204 3.56 -25.12 -5.23
C LEU A 204 4.29 -24.60 -6.47
N LYS A 205 5.33 -23.78 -6.27
CA LYS A 205 6.15 -23.26 -7.37
C LYS A 205 6.77 -24.38 -8.21
N LYS A 206 7.16 -25.50 -7.59
CA LYS A 206 7.76 -26.62 -8.34
C LYS A 206 6.76 -27.51 -9.02
N MET A 207 5.54 -27.57 -8.51
CA MET A 207 4.42 -28.17 -9.21
C MET A 207 4.06 -27.34 -10.45
N GLU A 208 4.09 -26.01 -10.34
CA GLU A 208 3.90 -25.09 -11.46
C GLU A 208 5.02 -25.21 -12.50
N ASP A 209 6.28 -25.25 -12.06
CA ASP A 209 7.47 -25.46 -12.91
C ASP A 209 7.58 -26.89 -13.49
N ARG A 210 6.61 -27.77 -13.23
CA ARG A 210 6.60 -29.20 -13.65
C ARG A 210 7.83 -29.98 -13.20
N GLN A 211 8.38 -29.63 -12.05
CA GLN A 211 9.52 -30.31 -11.43
C GLN A 211 9.08 -31.43 -10.48
N THR A 212 7.78 -31.61 -10.26
CA THR A 212 7.19 -32.76 -9.56
C THR A 212 6.57 -33.73 -10.56
N PRO A 213 6.53 -35.04 -10.25
CA PRO A 213 5.84 -36.01 -11.10
C PRO A 213 4.31 -35.96 -10.98
N PHE A 214 3.77 -35.10 -10.12
CA PHE A 214 2.34 -34.90 -9.85
C PHE A 214 1.97 -33.42 -9.91
N THR A 215 0.68 -33.12 -10.11
CA THR A 215 0.15 -31.74 -10.16
C THR A 215 -0.78 -31.43 -8.99
N GLN A 216 -1.12 -30.14 -8.81
CA GLN A 216 -2.00 -29.70 -7.72
C GLN A 216 -3.40 -30.29 -7.85
N ALA A 217 -3.90 -30.42 -9.08
CA ALA A 217 -5.21 -31.00 -9.35
C ALA A 217 -5.32 -32.49 -8.99
N GLN A 218 -4.19 -33.20 -8.90
CA GLN A 218 -4.13 -34.60 -8.48
C GLN A 218 -3.94 -34.75 -6.97
N THR A 219 -3.69 -33.64 -6.27
CA THR A 219 -3.45 -33.63 -4.84
C THR A 219 -4.77 -33.47 -4.11
N ALA A 220 -5.13 -34.46 -3.30
CA ALA A 220 -6.35 -34.43 -2.52
C ALA A 220 -6.11 -33.81 -1.13
N TRP A 221 -5.02 -34.19 -0.45
CA TRP A 221 -4.64 -33.53 0.79
C TRP A 221 -3.13 -33.43 0.96
N MET A 222 -2.71 -32.45 1.75
CA MET A 222 -1.34 -32.18 2.13
C MET A 222 -1.27 -31.99 3.62
N ARG A 223 -0.32 -32.66 4.27
CA ARG A 223 -0.10 -32.57 5.70
C ARG A 223 1.33 -32.17 5.99
N LEU A 224 1.48 -31.02 6.64
CA LEU A 224 2.77 -30.55 7.13
C LEU A 224 2.98 -31.14 8.53
N THR A 225 3.93 -32.07 8.64
CA THR A 225 4.21 -32.81 9.88
C THR A 225 5.31 -32.13 10.70
N SER A 226 6.26 -31.50 10.03
CA SER A 226 7.32 -30.69 10.64
C SER A 226 7.62 -29.49 9.75
N ALA A 227 8.50 -28.58 10.19
CA ALA A 227 8.97 -27.47 9.36
C ALA A 227 9.64 -27.93 8.04
N HIS A 228 10.01 -29.21 7.93
CA HIS A 228 10.66 -29.75 6.73
C HIS A 228 9.96 -31.00 6.19
N ASP A 229 8.97 -31.60 6.86
CA ASP A 229 8.37 -32.84 6.38
C ASP A 229 6.95 -32.62 5.89
N VAL A 230 6.73 -32.92 4.60
CA VAL A 230 5.43 -32.82 3.94
C VAL A 230 4.98 -34.20 3.52
N GLU A 231 3.74 -34.52 3.85
CA GLU A 231 3.03 -35.68 3.35
C GLU A 231 1.95 -35.21 2.38
N ILE A 232 1.89 -35.82 1.21
CA ILE A 232 1.01 -35.44 0.10
C ILE A 232 0.25 -36.69 -0.31
N TYR A 233 -1.06 -36.60 -0.36
CA TYR A 233 -1.89 -37.69 -0.87
C TYR A 233 -2.48 -37.33 -2.22
N LEU A 234 -2.24 -38.22 -3.16
CA LEU A 234 -2.64 -38.07 -4.55
C LEU A 234 -3.81 -39.00 -4.83
N ASP A 235 -4.88 -38.46 -5.40
CA ASP A 235 -6.06 -39.24 -5.77
C ASP A 235 -6.02 -39.60 -7.27
N GLY A 236 -6.47 -40.82 -7.59
CA GLY A 236 -6.68 -41.28 -8.97
C GLY A 236 -5.47 -41.30 -9.92
N HIS A 237 -4.23 -41.19 -9.43
CA HIS A 237 -3.06 -41.20 -10.32
C HIS A 237 -2.81 -42.60 -10.92
N GLY A 238 -2.63 -42.69 -12.25
CA GLY A 238 -2.23 -43.93 -12.94
C GLY A 238 -3.30 -45.01 -13.06
N GLY A 239 -4.60 -44.65 -12.95
CA GLY A 239 -5.71 -45.60 -13.09
C GLY A 239 -5.91 -46.53 -11.88
N GLY A 240 -5.34 -46.16 -10.71
CA GLY A 240 -5.36 -46.96 -9.49
C GLY A 240 -5.88 -46.21 -8.26
N GLN A 241 -5.71 -46.86 -7.11
CA GLN A 241 -6.02 -46.33 -5.77
C GLN A 241 -5.00 -45.25 -5.35
N GLY A 242 -5.40 -44.34 -4.46
CA GLY A 242 -4.57 -43.20 -4.07
C GLY A 242 -3.19 -43.56 -3.49
N LEU A 243 -2.26 -42.63 -3.65
CA LEU A 243 -0.83 -42.78 -3.31
C LEU A 243 -0.40 -41.69 -2.34
N THR A 244 0.32 -42.08 -1.28
CA THR A 244 0.93 -41.10 -0.35
C THR A 244 2.39 -40.88 -0.70
N VAL A 245 2.80 -39.63 -0.86
CA VAL A 245 4.18 -39.20 -1.07
C VAL A 245 4.65 -38.45 0.17
N GLN A 246 5.71 -38.93 0.80
CA GLN A 246 6.34 -38.29 1.96
C GLN A 246 7.69 -37.72 1.53
N LEU A 247 7.92 -36.43 1.78
CA LEU A 247 9.12 -35.72 1.36
C LEU A 247 9.74 -34.98 2.56
N SER A 248 11.03 -35.17 2.76
CA SER A 248 11.81 -34.34 3.68
C SER A 248 12.49 -33.19 2.92
N MET A 249 12.25 -31.96 3.34
CA MET A 249 12.61 -30.73 2.62
C MET A 249 14.05 -30.28 2.88
N ASP A 250 14.86 -31.11 3.56
CA ASP A 250 16.28 -30.87 3.83
C ASP A 250 17.14 -30.91 2.55
N ARG A 251 16.74 -31.67 1.52
CA ARG A 251 17.42 -31.79 0.20
C ARG A 251 16.49 -32.07 -0.97
N TRP A 252 15.37 -31.38 -1.00
CA TRP A 252 14.26 -31.65 -1.92
C TRP A 252 14.64 -31.66 -3.42
N GLU A 253 15.63 -30.89 -3.89
CA GLU A 253 16.06 -30.91 -5.31
C GLU A 253 16.58 -32.29 -5.73
N VAL A 254 17.47 -32.89 -4.93
CA VAL A 254 18.02 -34.23 -5.19
C VAL A 254 16.91 -35.28 -5.04
N GLN A 255 16.04 -35.12 -4.05
CA GLN A 255 14.93 -36.04 -3.81
C GLN A 255 13.91 -36.03 -4.94
N LEU A 256 13.56 -34.86 -5.48
CA LEU A 256 12.60 -34.74 -6.58
C LEU A 256 13.14 -35.39 -7.86
N GLU A 257 14.43 -35.21 -8.16
CA GLU A 257 15.05 -35.88 -9.32
C GLU A 257 15.04 -37.41 -9.16
N ARG A 258 15.43 -37.91 -7.98
CA ARG A 258 15.35 -39.35 -7.70
C ARG A 258 13.91 -39.86 -7.73
N LEU A 259 12.97 -39.06 -7.22
CA LEU A 259 11.56 -39.39 -7.21
C LEU A 259 11.04 -39.56 -8.62
N LYS A 260 11.38 -38.65 -9.55
CA LYS A 260 11.02 -38.80 -10.97
C LYS A 260 11.56 -40.10 -11.57
N VAL A 261 12.80 -40.48 -11.23
CA VAL A 261 13.42 -41.72 -11.73
C VAL A 261 12.65 -42.94 -11.23
N VAL A 262 12.42 -43.05 -9.92
CA VAL A 262 11.68 -44.16 -9.31
C VAL A 262 10.23 -44.19 -9.81
N TRP A 263 9.59 -43.02 -9.91
CA TRP A 263 8.23 -42.87 -10.41
C TRP A 263 8.08 -43.41 -11.83
N ARG A 264 8.99 -43.03 -12.73
CA ARG A 264 9.01 -43.51 -14.12
C ARG A 264 9.27 -45.01 -14.21
N ASP A 265 10.13 -45.54 -13.34
CA ASP A 265 10.41 -46.97 -13.27
C ASP A 265 9.19 -47.78 -12.81
N LEU A 266 8.51 -47.35 -11.75
CA LEU A 266 7.26 -47.97 -11.26
C LEU A 266 6.15 -47.94 -12.31
N MET A 267 5.98 -46.81 -12.99
CA MET A 267 5.01 -46.67 -14.09
C MET A 267 5.34 -47.62 -15.26
N ARG A 268 6.61 -47.75 -15.63
CA ARG A 268 7.05 -48.65 -16.70
C ARG A 268 6.81 -50.13 -16.36
N ARG A 269 6.99 -50.51 -15.10
CA ARG A 269 6.81 -51.89 -14.62
C ARG A 269 5.35 -52.26 -14.37
N GLY A 270 4.44 -51.28 -14.34
CA GLY A 270 3.04 -51.51 -13.97
C GLY A 270 2.84 -51.80 -12.47
N GLU A 271 3.87 -51.60 -11.64
CA GLU A 271 3.84 -51.80 -10.18
C GLU A 271 3.32 -50.57 -9.43
N PHE A 272 3.04 -49.47 -10.13
CA PHE A 272 2.53 -48.23 -9.52
C PHE A 272 1.21 -48.46 -8.76
N LYS A 273 0.35 -49.34 -9.28
CA LYS A 273 -0.90 -49.75 -8.64
C LYS A 273 -0.68 -50.44 -7.30
N ASP A 274 0.48 -51.06 -7.09
CA ASP A 274 0.81 -51.80 -5.87
C ASP A 274 1.50 -50.90 -4.85
N ALA A 275 1.89 -49.66 -5.20
CA ALA A 275 2.50 -48.71 -4.28
C ALA A 275 1.44 -48.02 -3.41
N ALA A 276 1.64 -48.02 -2.10
CA ALA A 276 0.81 -47.30 -1.14
C ALA A 276 1.48 -46.01 -0.65
N ILE A 277 2.81 -46.07 -0.40
CA ILE A 277 3.58 -44.94 0.09
C ILE A 277 4.92 -44.86 -0.66
N ILE A 278 5.29 -43.68 -1.12
CA ILE A 278 6.65 -43.36 -1.60
C ILE A 278 7.23 -42.32 -0.65
N ALA A 279 8.27 -42.69 0.10
CA ALA A 279 8.96 -41.78 1.01
C ALA A 279 10.34 -41.45 0.45
N ALA A 280 10.64 -40.16 0.29
CA ALA A 280 11.96 -39.66 -0.02
C ALA A 280 12.56 -38.98 1.21
N SER A 281 13.71 -39.47 1.66
CA SER A 281 14.43 -38.91 2.81
C SER A 281 15.93 -38.98 2.59
N GLY A 282 16.60 -37.84 2.75
CA GLY A 282 18.01 -37.68 2.42
C GLY A 282 18.29 -38.08 0.97
N ASP A 283 19.02 -39.17 0.78
CA ASP A 283 19.42 -39.69 -0.54
C ASP A 283 18.63 -40.94 -0.97
N LYS A 284 17.71 -41.43 -0.15
CA LYS A 284 17.03 -42.72 -0.39
C LYS A 284 15.55 -42.52 -0.67
N ILE A 285 15.01 -43.40 -1.52
CA ILE A 285 13.59 -43.51 -1.78
C ILE A 285 13.12 -44.88 -1.36
N TRP A 286 12.07 -44.91 -0.55
CA TRP A 286 11.44 -46.12 -0.05
C TRP A 286 10.05 -46.21 -0.68
N VAL A 287 9.72 -47.39 -1.19
CA VAL A 287 8.39 -47.68 -1.73
C VAL A 287 7.76 -48.75 -0.85
N LYS A 288 6.70 -48.40 -0.15
CA LYS A 288 5.90 -49.35 0.61
C LYS A 288 4.79 -49.86 -0.30
N LYS A 289 4.80 -51.18 -0.56
CA LYS A 289 3.72 -51.84 -1.30
C LYS A 289 2.46 -51.92 -0.43
N ARG A 290 1.29 -51.86 -1.07
CA ARG A 290 -0.01 -52.08 -0.45
C ARG A 290 -0.05 -53.54 0.03
N PRO A 291 -0.61 -53.81 1.22
CA PRO A 291 -0.89 -55.19 1.61
C PRO A 291 -1.78 -55.84 0.55
N GLU A 292 -1.43 -57.04 0.10
CA GLU A 292 -2.33 -57.85 -0.72
C GLU A 292 -3.57 -58.13 0.14
N ASN A 293 -4.74 -57.68 -0.33
CA ASN A 293 -6.00 -58.14 0.24
C ASN A 293 -6.06 -59.65 0.02
N SER A 294 -5.80 -60.41 1.09
CA SER A 294 -6.01 -61.86 1.15
C SER A 294 -7.50 -62.18 1.18
#